data_AF-A0A836SX95-F1
#
_entry.id   AF-A0A836SX95-F1
#
_cell.length_a   1.000
_cell.length_b   1.000
_cell.length_c   1.000
_cell.angle_alpha   90.00
_cell.angle_beta   90.00
_cell.angle_gamma   90.00
#
_symmetry.space_group_name_H-M   'P 1'
#
loop_
_entity.id
_entity.type
_entity.pdbx_description
1 polymer ?
#
loop_
_entity_poly.entity_id
_entity_poly.type
_entity_poly.pdbx_seq_one_letter_code
_entity_poly.pdbx_strand_id
1 'polypeptide(L)'
;SYLKPKDDIALNGIAGASVNEFAEVILGASIGIVASVIFFGVAGTQYIAENGAFNLGFMALPAIFANIPYGEFFGFLWFLLLFFAGITSSIALAQPAIAFLEDEFNFSRKKAVLTLGMFLFIVAHIPIFVKKALDEMDFWIGTLGLVVFALFEALVFFWFFNSKKAWEELTRDNDIKIPFVFYYIMKYIAPILLLIILVSWSIQQLPAKLAENNINVWIARGFIIGLIIISIIFVKYAWSKRSKENVTAST
;
A
#
# COMPACT_ATOMS: atom_id res chain seq x y z
N SER A 1 2.70 10.47 -12.19
CA SER A 1 3.11 11.83 -12.58
C SER A 1 4.38 11.86 -13.43
N TYR A 2 5.27 10.86 -13.35
CA TYR A 2 6.56 10.86 -14.08
C TYR A 2 6.49 10.34 -15.53
N LEU A 3 5.36 9.78 -15.96
CA LEU A 3 5.10 9.47 -17.37
C LEU A 3 4.85 10.75 -18.16
N LYS A 4 5.24 10.77 -19.42
CA LYS A 4 4.90 11.88 -20.33
C LYS A 4 3.41 11.84 -20.68
N PRO A 5 2.81 12.97 -21.09
CA PRO A 5 1.36 13.03 -21.36
C PRO A 5 0.81 12.07 -22.43
N LYS A 6 1.70 11.51 -23.27
CA LYS A 6 1.38 10.60 -24.39
C LYS A 6 1.95 9.18 -24.19
N ASP A 7 2.56 8.91 -23.04
CA ASP A 7 3.06 7.56 -22.77
C ASP A 7 1.87 6.64 -22.50
N ASP A 8 1.92 5.42 -23.03
CA ASP A 8 0.90 4.40 -22.79
C ASP A 8 0.80 4.08 -21.28
N ILE A 9 -0.44 4.00 -20.79
CA ILE A 9 -0.73 3.57 -19.42
C ILE A 9 -1.44 2.22 -19.38
N ALA A 10 -2.11 1.81 -20.45
CA ALA A 10 -2.91 0.59 -20.46
C ALA A 10 -2.05 -0.68 -20.55
N LEU A 11 -1.12 -0.74 -21.50
CA LEU A 11 -0.20 -1.87 -21.64
C LEU A 11 0.78 -1.92 -20.48
N ASN A 12 1.34 -0.76 -20.09
CA ASN A 12 2.22 -0.68 -18.93
C ASN A 12 1.50 -1.08 -17.63
N GLY A 13 0.25 -0.65 -17.44
CA GLY A 13 -0.57 -1.01 -16.29
C GLY A 13 -0.87 -2.50 -16.22
N ILE A 14 -1.35 -3.11 -17.31
CA ILE A 14 -1.65 -4.55 -17.31
C ILE A 14 -0.40 -5.41 -17.22
N ALA A 15 0.72 -4.99 -17.82
CA ALA A 15 1.99 -5.70 -17.70
C ALA A 15 2.50 -5.69 -16.25
N GLY A 16 2.45 -4.52 -15.59
CA GLY A 16 2.82 -4.38 -14.19
C GLY A 16 1.96 -5.26 -13.28
N ALA A 17 0.64 -5.19 -13.43
CA ALA A 17 -0.28 -6.04 -12.68
C ALA A 17 -0.04 -7.53 -12.94
N SER A 18 0.14 -7.93 -14.20
CA SER A 18 0.34 -9.35 -14.56
C SER A 18 1.64 -9.92 -13.97
N VAL A 19 2.71 -9.14 -13.94
CA VAL A 19 3.98 -9.55 -13.31
C VAL A 19 3.82 -9.66 -11.79
N ASN A 20 3.05 -8.75 -11.16
CA ASN A 20 2.71 -8.87 -9.74
C ASN A 20 1.97 -10.18 -9.46
N GLU A 21 0.87 -10.45 -10.19
CA GLU A 21 0.06 -11.65 -9.98
C GLU A 21 0.84 -12.94 -10.27
N PHE A 22 1.71 -12.93 -11.29
CA PHE A 22 2.61 -14.07 -11.54
C PHE A 22 3.56 -14.30 -10.36
N ALA A 23 4.18 -13.24 -9.83
CA ALA A 23 5.07 -13.35 -8.69
C ALA A 23 4.32 -13.83 -7.43
N GLU A 24 3.10 -13.33 -7.19
CA GLU A 24 2.31 -13.70 -6.02
C GLU A 24 1.82 -15.15 -6.07
N VAL A 25 1.11 -15.52 -7.14
CA VAL A 25 0.44 -16.82 -7.25
C VAL A 25 1.41 -17.93 -7.62
N ILE A 26 2.35 -17.68 -8.53
CA ILE A 26 3.28 -18.73 -8.99
C ILE A 26 4.48 -18.82 -8.07
N LEU A 27 5.18 -17.71 -7.78
CA LEU A 27 6.41 -17.78 -6.99
C LEU A 27 6.11 -17.82 -5.48
N GLY A 28 5.31 -16.88 -4.98
CA GLY A 28 5.00 -16.75 -3.56
C GLY A 28 4.31 -18.00 -2.99
N ALA A 29 3.19 -18.40 -3.58
CA ALA A 29 2.41 -19.54 -3.10
C ALA A 29 3.18 -20.88 -3.24
N SER A 30 3.96 -21.06 -4.31
CA SER A 30 4.70 -22.32 -4.55
C SER A 30 5.92 -22.51 -3.65
N ILE A 31 6.37 -21.47 -2.94
CA ILE A 31 7.48 -21.58 -1.99
C ILE A 31 6.92 -21.81 -0.58
N GLY A 32 6.24 -20.81 -0.01
CA GLY A 32 5.89 -20.81 1.41
C GLY A 32 4.85 -21.85 1.78
N ILE A 33 3.73 -21.89 1.05
CA ILE A 33 2.63 -22.81 1.35
C ILE A 33 3.04 -24.25 1.03
N VAL A 34 3.65 -24.49 -0.14
CA VAL A 34 4.05 -25.85 -0.55
C VAL A 34 5.09 -26.43 0.41
N ALA A 35 6.14 -25.69 0.76
CA ALA A 35 7.15 -26.17 1.71
C ALA A 35 6.51 -26.47 3.08
N SER A 36 5.63 -25.58 3.55
CA SER A 36 4.90 -25.78 4.80
C SER A 36 4.01 -27.02 4.77
N VAL A 37 3.26 -27.24 3.69
CA VAL A 37 2.36 -28.40 3.57
C VAL A 37 3.15 -29.71 3.49
N ILE A 38 4.31 -29.72 2.83
CA ILE A 38 5.18 -30.90 2.77
C ILE A 38 5.66 -31.30 4.17
N PHE A 39 6.04 -30.33 5.01
CA PHE A 39 6.61 -30.60 6.34
C PHE A 39 5.57 -30.77 7.44
N PHE A 40 4.49 -29.99 7.41
CA PHE A 40 3.52 -29.88 8.50
C PHE A 40 2.13 -30.41 8.13
N GLY A 41 1.92 -30.79 6.87
CA GLY A 41 0.59 -31.14 6.35
C GLY A 41 -0.34 -29.93 6.25
N VAL A 42 -1.47 -30.11 5.59
CA VAL A 42 -2.45 -29.02 5.35
C VAL A 42 -2.95 -28.41 6.67
N ALA A 43 -3.33 -29.25 7.63
CA ALA A 43 -3.85 -28.77 8.92
C ALA A 43 -2.78 -28.02 9.72
N GLY A 44 -1.51 -28.48 9.70
CA GLY A 44 -0.41 -27.79 10.36
C GLY A 44 -0.11 -26.45 9.72
N THR A 45 -0.09 -26.37 8.38
CA THR A 45 0.10 -25.11 7.65
C THR A 45 -1.01 -24.11 7.94
N GLN A 46 -2.28 -24.54 7.97
CA GLN A 46 -3.41 -23.69 8.32
C GLN A 46 -3.26 -23.14 9.74
N TYR A 47 -2.95 -24.00 10.71
CA TYR A 47 -2.70 -23.58 12.09
C TYR A 47 -1.57 -22.53 12.17
N ILE A 48 -0.45 -22.75 11.48
CA ILE A 48 0.66 -21.79 11.44
C ILE A 48 0.20 -20.44 10.88
N ALA A 49 -0.54 -20.45 9.77
CA ALA A 49 -1.00 -19.25 9.08
C ALA A 49 -2.02 -18.44 9.89
N GLU A 50 -2.96 -19.11 10.58
CA GLU A 50 -3.98 -18.46 11.41
C GLU A 50 -3.41 -17.81 12.68
N ASN A 51 -2.28 -18.31 13.20
CA ASN A 51 -1.68 -17.84 14.44
C ASN A 51 -0.72 -16.66 14.27
N GLY A 52 -0.55 -16.10 13.06
CA GLY A 52 0.23 -14.88 12.87
C GLY A 52 0.71 -14.65 11.43
N ALA A 53 0.57 -13.41 10.96
CA ALA A 53 0.92 -13.00 9.60
C ALA A 53 2.40 -13.27 9.23
N PHE A 54 3.31 -13.23 10.21
CA PHE A 54 4.74 -13.47 9.99
C PHE A 54 5.15 -14.93 10.20
N ASN A 55 4.30 -15.78 10.79
CA ASN A 55 4.71 -17.13 11.24
C ASN A 55 5.18 -18.00 10.07
N LEU A 56 4.48 -17.96 8.94
CA LEU A 56 4.85 -18.78 7.78
C LEU A 56 6.23 -18.40 7.23
N GLY A 57 6.47 -17.11 7.02
CA GLY A 57 7.70 -16.60 6.39
C GLY A 57 8.90 -16.52 7.32
N PHE A 58 8.70 -16.26 8.62
CA PHE A 58 9.77 -15.95 9.57
C PHE A 58 9.96 -17.02 10.66
N MET A 59 9.06 -17.99 10.80
CA MET A 59 9.21 -19.10 11.74
C MET A 59 9.21 -20.46 11.04
N ALA A 60 8.16 -20.76 10.27
CA ALA A 60 7.99 -22.06 9.65
C ALA A 60 9.04 -22.33 8.57
N LEU A 61 9.24 -21.41 7.62
CA LEU A 61 10.25 -21.58 6.57
C LEU A 61 11.69 -21.70 7.11
N PRO A 62 12.16 -20.86 8.03
CA PRO A 62 13.46 -21.06 8.66
C PRO A 62 13.59 -22.41 9.39
N ALA A 63 12.53 -22.85 10.08
CA ALA A 63 12.52 -24.16 10.74
C ALA A 63 12.59 -25.31 9.72
N ILE A 64 11.91 -25.19 8.59
CA ILE A 64 12.00 -26.16 7.48
C ILE A 64 13.41 -26.19 6.92
N PHE A 65 14.00 -25.02 6.65
CA PHE A 65 15.35 -24.94 6.10
C PHE A 65 16.38 -25.56 7.05
N ALA A 66 16.25 -25.39 8.37
CA ALA A 66 17.13 -26.03 9.35
C ALA A 66 17.11 -27.57 9.30
N ASN A 67 16.10 -28.18 8.67
CA ASN A 67 15.94 -29.63 8.56
C ASN A 67 16.33 -30.19 7.18
N ILE A 68 16.82 -29.37 6.24
CA ILE A 68 17.30 -29.83 4.93
C ILE A 68 18.81 -29.58 4.74
N PRO A 69 19.50 -30.39 3.93
CA PRO A 69 20.88 -30.12 3.56
C PRO A 69 21.02 -28.72 2.93
N TYR A 70 22.07 -27.99 3.30
CA TYR A 70 22.29 -26.59 2.88
C TYR A 70 21.19 -25.60 3.28
N GLY A 71 20.43 -25.93 4.33
CA GLY A 71 19.36 -25.09 4.88
C GLY A 71 19.69 -23.62 5.07
N GLU A 72 20.85 -23.32 5.67
CA GLU A 72 21.29 -21.95 5.92
C GLU A 72 21.43 -21.13 4.63
N PHE A 73 21.90 -21.75 3.53
CA PHE A 73 22.01 -21.10 2.23
C PHE A 73 20.63 -20.76 1.66
N PHE A 74 19.68 -21.69 1.74
CA PHE A 74 18.30 -21.43 1.29
C PHE A 74 17.58 -20.41 2.17
N GLY A 75 17.82 -20.44 3.49
CA GLY A 75 17.35 -19.40 4.41
C GLY A 75 17.90 -18.02 4.05
N PHE A 76 19.19 -17.92 3.74
CA PHE A 76 19.80 -16.68 3.24
C PHE A 76 19.12 -16.19 1.96
N LEU A 77 18.94 -17.07 0.96
CA LEU A 77 18.28 -16.70 -0.30
C LEU A 77 16.82 -16.25 -0.08
N TRP A 78 16.09 -16.91 0.83
CA TRP A 78 14.73 -16.53 1.20
C TRP A 78 14.66 -15.12 1.78
N PHE A 79 15.51 -14.81 2.77
CA PHE A 79 15.52 -13.47 3.36
C PHE A 79 16.09 -12.41 2.41
N LEU A 80 17.03 -12.78 1.54
CA LEU A 80 17.53 -11.88 0.50
C LEU A 80 16.43 -11.54 -0.52
N LEU A 81 15.62 -12.53 -0.91
CA LEU A 81 14.44 -12.32 -1.75
C LEU A 81 13.45 -11.35 -1.09
N LEU A 82 13.08 -11.61 0.18
CA LEU A 82 12.17 -10.73 0.94
C LEU A 82 12.74 -9.32 1.11
N PHE A 83 14.06 -9.18 1.28
CA PHE A 83 14.73 -7.89 1.40
C PHE A 83 14.60 -7.06 0.11
N PHE A 84 14.88 -7.65 -1.06
CA PHE A 84 14.71 -6.95 -2.33
C PHE A 84 13.24 -6.63 -2.63
N ALA A 85 12.32 -7.56 -2.35
CA ALA A 85 10.88 -7.32 -2.48
C ALA A 85 10.42 -6.17 -1.58
N GLY A 86 10.83 -6.15 -0.31
CA GLY A 86 10.48 -5.10 0.64
C GLY A 86 11.07 -3.72 0.29
N ILE A 87 12.32 -3.66 -0.18
CA ILE A 87 12.97 -2.39 -0.57
C ILE A 87 12.26 -1.74 -1.76
N THR A 88 11.97 -2.51 -2.80
CA THR A 88 11.36 -1.96 -4.01
C THR A 88 9.98 -1.36 -3.71
N SER A 89 9.15 -2.04 -2.93
CA SER A 89 7.85 -1.50 -2.48
C SER A 89 8.00 -0.30 -1.53
N SER A 90 8.97 -0.32 -0.61
CA SER A 90 9.19 0.79 0.32
C SER A 90 9.58 2.08 -0.39
N ILE A 91 10.40 1.98 -1.45
CA ILE A 91 10.78 3.13 -2.29
C ILE A 91 9.55 3.68 -3.02
N ALA A 92 8.71 2.80 -3.58
CA ALA A 92 7.49 3.22 -4.27
C ALA A 92 6.50 3.94 -3.33
N LEU A 93 6.35 3.47 -2.09
CA LEU A 93 5.49 4.09 -1.08
C LEU A 93 6.03 5.43 -0.55
N ALA A 94 7.35 5.62 -0.54
CA ALA A 94 7.96 6.89 -0.15
C ALA A 94 7.83 7.97 -1.23
N GLN A 95 7.74 7.56 -2.51
CA GLN A 95 7.79 8.47 -3.65
C GLN A 95 6.68 9.53 -3.67
N PRO A 96 5.39 9.24 -3.35
CA PRO A 96 4.36 10.26 -3.29
C PRO A 96 4.67 11.39 -2.30
N ALA A 97 5.26 11.06 -1.15
CA ALA A 97 5.65 12.06 -0.15
C ALA A 97 6.86 12.89 -0.61
N ILE A 98 7.82 12.28 -1.31
CA ILE A 98 8.93 13.01 -1.95
C ILE A 98 8.39 13.98 -3.00
N ALA A 99 7.52 13.50 -3.90
CA ALA A 99 6.90 14.30 -4.94
C ALA A 99 6.12 15.48 -4.36
N PHE A 100 5.35 15.27 -3.29
CA PHE A 100 4.63 16.35 -2.60
C PHE A 100 5.57 17.44 -2.07
N LEU A 101 6.73 17.08 -1.51
CA LEU A 101 7.72 18.05 -1.04
C LEU A 101 8.43 18.79 -2.20
N GLU A 102 8.69 18.09 -3.30
CA GLU A 102 9.27 18.69 -4.51
C GLU A 102 8.27 19.68 -5.15
N ASP A 103 7.04 19.25 -5.39
CA ASP A 103 6.03 19.97 -6.17
C ASP A 103 5.41 21.14 -5.38
N GLU A 104 5.07 20.96 -4.11
CA GLU A 104 4.35 21.98 -3.33
C GLU A 104 5.28 22.87 -2.48
N PHE A 105 6.45 22.33 -2.08
CA PHE A 105 7.41 23.06 -1.24
C PHE A 105 8.65 23.53 -2.01
N ASN A 106 8.78 23.19 -3.31
CA ASN A 106 9.94 23.49 -4.15
C ASN A 106 11.25 22.97 -3.53
N PHE A 107 11.22 21.83 -2.84
CA PHE A 107 12.43 21.22 -2.31
C PHE A 107 13.25 20.61 -3.45
N SER A 108 14.59 20.71 -3.37
CA SER A 108 15.43 19.89 -4.23
C SER A 108 15.27 18.41 -3.86
N ARG A 109 15.39 17.52 -4.84
CA ARG A 109 15.23 16.06 -4.63
C ARG A 109 16.04 15.53 -3.45
N LYS A 110 17.31 15.92 -3.38
CA LYS A 110 18.20 15.52 -2.27
C LYS A 110 17.64 15.97 -0.91
N LYS A 111 17.12 17.20 -0.83
CA LYS A 111 16.52 17.73 0.41
C LYS A 111 15.24 16.98 0.76
N ALA A 112 14.34 16.78 -0.21
CA ALA A 112 13.08 16.04 0.00
C ALA A 112 13.33 14.61 0.52
N VAL A 113 14.23 13.87 -0.14
CA VAL A 113 14.60 12.50 0.25
C VAL A 113 15.21 12.46 1.65
N LEU A 114 16.17 13.34 1.98
CA LEU A 114 16.79 13.36 3.30
C LEU A 114 15.82 13.77 4.41
N THR A 115 14.96 14.76 4.15
CA THR A 115 13.94 15.20 5.12
C THR A 115 12.94 14.07 5.39
N LEU A 116 12.41 13.43 4.34
CA LEU A 116 11.49 12.31 4.51
C LEU A 116 12.18 11.12 5.17
N GLY A 117 13.40 10.78 4.76
CA GLY A 117 14.15 9.67 5.35
C GLY A 117 14.42 9.86 6.84
N MET A 118 14.85 11.04 7.27
CA MET A 118 15.02 11.36 8.69
C MET A 118 13.69 11.34 9.44
N PHE A 119 12.63 11.86 8.84
CA PHE A 119 11.28 11.80 9.42
C PHE A 119 10.82 10.35 9.63
N LEU A 120 10.88 9.53 8.57
CA LEU A 120 10.53 8.10 8.61
C LEU A 120 11.37 7.35 9.64
N PHE A 121 12.68 7.62 9.71
CA PHE A 121 13.56 7.02 10.72
C PHE A 121 13.12 7.32 12.15
N ILE A 122 12.79 8.58 12.45
CA ILE A 122 12.32 8.98 13.79
C ILE A 122 10.99 8.30 14.10
N VAL A 123 10.02 8.38 13.18
CA VAL A 123 8.66 7.89 13.46
C VAL A 123 8.55 6.35 13.45
N ALA A 124 9.45 5.65 12.76
CA ALA A 124 9.52 4.18 12.75
C ALA A 124 9.81 3.58 14.14
N HIS A 125 10.34 4.37 15.10
CA HIS A 125 10.55 3.90 16.46
C HIS A 125 9.23 3.50 17.15
N ILE A 126 8.09 4.10 16.77
CA ILE A 126 6.78 3.75 17.34
C ILE A 126 6.41 2.29 17.00
N PRO A 127 6.28 1.87 15.72
CA PRO A 127 5.99 0.47 15.41
C PRO A 127 7.08 -0.53 15.84
N ILE A 128 8.33 -0.09 16.02
CA ILE A 128 9.43 -0.93 16.51
C ILE A 128 9.29 -1.23 18.02
N PHE A 129 9.04 -0.22 18.84
CA PHE A 129 9.11 -0.35 20.31
C PHE A 129 7.74 -0.49 20.99
N VAL A 130 6.66 -0.04 20.35
CA VAL A 130 5.30 -0.12 20.91
C VAL A 130 4.62 -1.39 20.38
N LYS A 131 4.44 -2.38 21.26
CA LYS A 131 3.74 -3.63 20.91
C LYS A 131 2.35 -3.36 20.34
N LYS A 132 2.00 -4.05 19.25
CA LYS A 132 0.77 -3.85 18.45
C LYS A 132 0.67 -2.54 17.66
N ALA A 133 1.65 -1.64 17.73
CA ALA A 133 1.56 -0.39 16.97
C ALA A 133 1.64 -0.64 15.46
N LEU A 134 2.47 -1.58 15.01
CA LEU A 134 2.50 -2.01 13.61
C LEU A 134 1.13 -2.56 13.18
N ASP A 135 0.52 -3.44 14.00
CA ASP A 135 -0.80 -4.02 13.71
C ASP A 135 -1.92 -2.95 13.65
N GLU A 136 -1.88 -1.94 14.53
CA GLU A 136 -2.84 -0.81 14.46
C GLU A 136 -2.62 0.04 13.21
N MET A 137 -1.37 0.35 12.87
CA MET A 137 -1.05 1.13 11.67
C MET A 137 -1.49 0.40 10.40
N ASP A 138 -1.21 -0.89 10.31
CA ASP A 138 -1.63 -1.73 9.18
C ASP A 138 -3.16 -1.84 9.10
N PHE A 139 -3.85 -2.03 10.23
CA PHE A 139 -5.30 -2.08 10.26
C PHE A 139 -5.95 -0.78 9.74
N TRP A 140 -5.54 0.38 10.29
CA TRP A 140 -6.18 1.65 9.98
C TRP A 140 -5.77 2.21 8.62
N ILE A 141 -4.51 2.05 8.22
CA ILE A 141 -3.97 2.67 7.00
C ILE A 141 -3.85 1.65 5.87
N GLY A 142 -3.18 0.52 6.11
CA GLY A 142 -2.91 -0.51 5.10
C GLY A 142 -4.15 -1.33 4.70
N THR A 143 -5.10 -1.51 5.61
CA THR A 143 -6.32 -2.29 5.37
C THR A 143 -7.54 -1.39 5.15
N LEU A 144 -8.02 -0.70 6.19
CA LEU A 144 -9.23 0.12 6.09
C LEU A 144 -9.00 1.35 5.22
N GLY A 145 -7.95 2.11 5.49
CA GLY A 145 -7.61 3.33 4.79
C GLY A 145 -7.42 3.12 3.29
N LEU A 146 -6.77 2.03 2.89
CA LEU A 146 -6.54 1.67 1.49
C LEU A 146 -7.86 1.45 0.73
N VAL A 147 -8.79 0.66 1.29
CA VAL A 147 -10.10 0.41 0.64
C VAL A 147 -10.94 1.68 0.58
N VAL A 148 -10.93 2.49 1.66
CA VAL A 148 -11.62 3.78 1.69
C VAL A 148 -11.06 4.72 0.63
N PHE A 149 -9.73 4.82 0.52
CA PHE A 149 -9.06 5.65 -0.47
C PHE A 149 -9.36 5.19 -1.90
N ALA A 150 -9.32 3.88 -2.16
CA ALA A 150 -9.67 3.27 -3.44
C ALA A 150 -11.14 3.55 -3.85
N LEU A 151 -12.07 3.53 -2.89
CA LEU A 151 -13.45 3.92 -3.15
C LEU A 151 -13.57 5.41 -3.48
N PHE A 152 -12.88 6.27 -2.73
CA PHE A 152 -12.88 7.71 -2.99
C PHE A 152 -12.29 8.07 -4.35
N GLU A 153 -11.15 7.50 -4.74
CA GLU A 153 -10.56 7.77 -6.07
C GLU A 153 -11.50 7.31 -7.20
N ALA A 154 -12.15 6.15 -7.06
CA ALA A 154 -13.08 5.65 -8.07
C ALA A 154 -14.30 6.57 -8.22
N LEU A 155 -14.87 7.03 -7.11
CA LEU A 155 -15.98 7.98 -7.11
C LEU A 155 -15.57 9.36 -7.65
N VAL A 156 -14.42 9.88 -7.23
CA VAL A 156 -13.91 11.18 -7.71
C VAL A 156 -13.66 11.15 -9.21
N PHE A 157 -12.95 10.13 -9.69
CA PHE A 157 -12.54 10.05 -11.08
C PHE A 157 -13.72 9.75 -12.02
N PHE A 158 -14.55 8.74 -11.72
CA PHE A 158 -15.64 8.35 -12.63
C PHE A 158 -16.94 9.10 -12.40
N TRP A 159 -17.25 9.56 -11.18
CA TRP A 159 -18.56 10.17 -10.89
C TRP A 159 -18.46 11.69 -10.76
N PHE A 160 -17.53 12.21 -9.97
CA PHE A 160 -17.44 13.65 -9.73
C PHE A 160 -16.74 14.44 -10.85
N PHE A 161 -15.70 13.88 -11.50
CA PHE A 161 -14.97 14.58 -12.56
C PHE A 161 -15.73 14.61 -13.90
N ASN A 162 -16.21 13.44 -14.35
CA ASN A 162 -17.10 13.14 -15.48
C ASN A 162 -16.63 11.81 -16.12
N SER A 163 -17.44 10.75 -15.98
CA SER A 163 -17.09 9.41 -16.48
C SER A 163 -16.63 9.34 -17.93
N LYS A 164 -17.17 10.18 -18.84
CA LYS A 164 -16.77 10.15 -20.25
C LYS A 164 -15.37 10.72 -20.45
N LYS A 165 -15.08 11.86 -19.81
CA LYS A 165 -13.73 12.45 -19.85
C LYS A 165 -12.70 11.57 -19.15
N ALA A 166 -13.07 10.95 -18.03
CA ALA A 166 -12.23 9.97 -17.34
C ALA A 166 -11.89 8.78 -18.23
N TRP A 167 -12.88 8.26 -18.98
CA TRP A 167 -12.66 7.17 -19.94
C TRP A 167 -11.83 7.60 -21.15
N GLU A 168 -12.07 8.80 -21.69
CA GLU A 168 -11.26 9.39 -22.75
C GLU A 168 -9.80 9.52 -22.31
N GLU A 169 -9.55 10.05 -21.11
CA GLU A 169 -8.19 10.16 -20.56
C GLU A 169 -7.54 8.78 -20.39
N LEU A 170 -8.28 7.80 -19.87
CA LEU A 170 -7.77 6.45 -19.67
C LEU A 170 -7.46 5.73 -20.98
N THR A 171 -8.17 6.04 -22.06
CA THR A 171 -8.02 5.39 -23.37
C THR A 171 -7.17 6.17 -24.37
N ARG A 172 -6.69 7.36 -23.99
CA ARG A 172 -5.88 8.22 -24.83
C ARG A 172 -4.48 7.65 -25.02
N ASP A 173 -4.00 7.67 -26.27
CA ASP A 173 -2.61 7.36 -26.64
C ASP A 173 -2.08 5.99 -26.14
N ASN A 174 -2.97 5.01 -25.91
CA ASN A 174 -2.56 3.67 -25.50
C ASN A 174 -2.19 2.76 -26.67
N ASP A 175 -1.20 1.92 -26.43
CA ASP A 175 -0.74 0.88 -27.37
C ASP A 175 -1.75 -0.27 -27.48
N ILE A 176 -2.55 -0.48 -26.43
CA ILE A 176 -3.64 -1.47 -26.42
C ILE A 176 -5.01 -0.83 -26.22
N LYS A 177 -6.03 -1.43 -26.85
CA LYS A 177 -7.42 -0.99 -26.67
C LYS A 177 -7.99 -1.60 -25.39
N ILE A 178 -8.41 -0.74 -24.46
CA ILE A 178 -9.15 -1.17 -23.28
C ILE A 178 -10.57 -1.56 -23.71
N PRO A 179 -11.03 -2.81 -23.45
CA PRO A 179 -12.37 -3.24 -23.78
C PRO A 179 -13.43 -2.35 -23.11
N PHE A 180 -14.47 -1.93 -23.85
CA PHE A 180 -15.47 -1.00 -23.34
C PHE A 180 -16.26 -1.52 -22.13
N VAL A 181 -16.26 -2.83 -21.88
CA VAL A 181 -16.83 -3.41 -20.64
C VAL A 181 -16.18 -2.81 -19.39
N PHE A 182 -14.89 -2.47 -19.43
CA PHE A 182 -14.17 -1.87 -18.30
C PHE A 182 -14.73 -0.49 -17.92
N TYR A 183 -15.33 0.25 -18.86
CA TYR A 183 -16.04 1.49 -18.54
C TYR A 183 -17.13 1.24 -17.48
N TYR A 184 -17.95 0.20 -17.67
CA TYR A 184 -19.00 -0.16 -16.72
C TYR A 184 -18.44 -0.78 -15.45
N ILE A 185 -17.34 -1.53 -15.55
CA ILE A 185 -16.66 -2.09 -14.37
C ILE A 185 -16.18 -0.95 -13.47
N MET A 186 -15.40 -0.01 -13.99
CA MET A 186 -14.85 1.10 -13.20
C MET A 186 -15.92 2.07 -12.71
N LYS A 187 -16.95 2.32 -13.53
CA LYS A 187 -18.02 3.25 -13.15
C LYS A 187 -18.99 2.67 -12.15
N TYR A 188 -19.34 1.38 -12.23
CA TYR A 188 -20.41 0.81 -11.41
C TYR A 188 -19.92 -0.34 -10.55
N ILE A 189 -19.31 -1.36 -11.15
CA ILE A 189 -19.01 -2.62 -10.44
C ILE A 189 -17.94 -2.40 -9.36
N ALA A 190 -16.82 -1.76 -9.69
CA ALA A 190 -15.72 -1.51 -8.78
C ALA A 190 -16.15 -0.70 -7.53
N PRO A 191 -16.77 0.50 -7.66
CA PRO A 191 -17.20 1.24 -6.47
C PRO A 191 -18.27 0.52 -5.66
N ILE A 192 -19.20 -0.22 -6.29
CA ILE A 192 -20.20 -1.01 -5.58
C ILE A 192 -19.54 -2.17 -4.81
N LEU A 193 -18.62 -2.91 -5.43
CA LEU A 193 -17.89 -3.99 -4.76
C LEU A 193 -17.04 -3.47 -3.60
N LEU A 194 -16.31 -2.37 -3.79
CA LEU A 194 -15.54 -1.73 -2.72
C LEU A 194 -16.45 -1.29 -1.57
N LEU A 195 -17.64 -0.74 -1.87
CA LEU A 195 -18.61 -0.37 -0.85
C LEU A 195 -19.15 -1.60 -0.09
N ILE A 196 -19.49 -2.69 -0.80
CA ILE A 196 -19.94 -3.94 -0.18
C ILE A 196 -18.87 -4.50 0.75
N ILE A 197 -17.63 -4.60 0.27
CA ILE A 197 -16.50 -5.08 1.06
C ILE A 197 -16.30 -4.19 2.28
N LEU A 198 -16.27 -2.86 2.10
CA LEU A 198 -16.08 -1.91 3.18
C LEU A 198 -17.17 -2.04 4.26
N VAL A 199 -18.44 -2.13 3.87
CA VAL A 199 -19.57 -2.27 4.81
C VAL A 199 -19.53 -3.63 5.51
N SER A 200 -19.41 -4.72 4.75
CA SER A 200 -19.39 -6.08 5.30
C SER A 200 -18.21 -6.27 6.26
N TRP A 201 -17.02 -5.85 5.85
CA TRP A 201 -15.82 -5.92 6.67
C TRP A 201 -15.94 -5.04 7.92
N SER A 202 -16.48 -3.82 7.78
CA SER A 202 -16.66 -2.91 8.93
C SER A 202 -17.62 -3.50 9.97
N ILE A 203 -18.70 -4.17 9.55
CA ILE A 203 -19.62 -4.82 10.48
C ILE A 203 -18.93 -5.96 11.24
N GLN A 204 -18.08 -6.73 10.56
CA GLN A 204 -17.43 -7.91 11.13
C GLN A 204 -16.22 -7.57 12.02
N GLN A 205 -15.37 -6.65 11.59
CA GLN A 205 -14.04 -6.42 12.20
C GLN A 205 -13.98 -5.18 13.08
N LEU A 206 -14.72 -4.12 12.74
CA LEU A 206 -14.60 -2.83 13.42
C LEU A 206 -15.06 -2.87 14.88
N PRO A 207 -16.17 -3.55 15.27
CA PRO A 207 -16.59 -3.60 16.67
C PRO A 207 -15.53 -4.24 17.57
N ALA A 208 -14.96 -5.37 17.15
CA ALA A 208 -13.91 -6.06 17.89
C ALA A 208 -12.66 -5.18 18.01
N LYS A 209 -12.25 -4.51 16.92
CA LYS A 209 -11.10 -3.62 16.92
C LYS A 209 -11.30 -2.40 17.83
N LEU A 210 -12.48 -1.79 17.80
CA LEU A 210 -12.80 -0.62 18.63
C LEU A 210 -12.88 -0.97 20.12
N ALA A 211 -13.23 -2.21 20.45
CA ALA A 211 -13.25 -2.70 21.83
C ALA A 211 -11.83 -2.91 22.42
N GLU A 212 -10.77 -2.93 21.61
CA GLU A 212 -9.39 -3.01 22.11
C GLU A 212 -9.03 -1.77 22.94
N ASN A 213 -8.89 -1.96 24.26
CA ASN A 213 -8.61 -0.88 25.21
C ASN A 213 -7.26 -1.07 25.93
N ASN A 214 -6.17 -1.08 25.15
CA ASN A 214 -4.81 -1.16 25.66
C ASN A 214 -4.09 0.19 25.48
N ILE A 215 -3.26 0.60 26.44
CA ILE A 215 -2.47 1.82 26.35
C ILE A 215 -1.61 1.88 25.08
N ASN A 216 -1.00 0.76 24.66
CA ASN A 216 -0.19 0.70 23.45
C ASN A 216 -1.01 0.93 22.18
N VAL A 217 -2.25 0.43 22.16
CA VAL A 217 -3.21 0.66 21.07
C VAL A 217 -3.57 2.14 20.99
N TRP A 218 -3.82 2.79 22.13
CA TRP A 218 -4.09 4.23 22.17
C TRP A 218 -2.89 5.08 21.79
N ILE A 219 -1.66 4.68 22.17
CA ILE A 219 -0.42 5.33 21.70
C ILE A 219 -0.34 5.24 20.18
N ALA A 220 -0.58 4.06 19.59
CA ALA A 220 -0.55 3.88 18.14
C ALA A 220 -1.63 4.70 17.42
N ARG A 221 -2.88 4.69 17.92
CA ARG A 221 -3.98 5.50 17.35
C ARG A 221 -3.71 7.00 17.45
N GLY A 222 -3.23 7.46 18.61
CA GLY A 222 -2.84 8.86 18.80
C GLY A 222 -1.72 9.28 17.85
N PHE A 223 -0.74 8.40 17.63
CA PHE A 223 0.32 8.60 16.66
C PHE A 223 -0.21 8.68 15.21
N ILE A 224 -1.09 7.77 14.79
CA ILE A 224 -1.74 7.81 13.46
C ILE A 224 -2.53 9.12 13.27
N ILE A 225 -3.34 9.51 14.25
CA ILE A 225 -4.08 10.77 14.23
C ILE A 225 -3.12 11.96 14.13
N GLY A 226 -2.02 11.94 14.88
CA GLY A 226 -0.96 12.94 14.81
C GLY A 226 -0.38 13.07 13.39
N LEU A 227 -0.06 11.94 12.74
CA LEU A 227 0.42 11.94 11.35
C LEU A 227 -0.61 12.52 10.38
N ILE A 228 -1.89 12.15 10.52
CA ILE A 228 -2.98 12.68 9.68
C ILE A 228 -3.11 14.21 9.87
N ILE A 229 -3.08 14.69 11.11
CA ILE A 229 -3.13 16.13 11.41
C ILE A 229 -1.94 16.86 10.80
N ILE A 230 -0.73 16.30 10.93
CA ILE A 230 0.49 16.85 10.33
C ILE A 230 0.32 16.95 8.80
N SER A 231 -0.16 15.88 8.14
CA SER A 231 -0.42 15.88 6.70
C SER A 231 -1.45 16.95 6.30
N ILE A 232 -2.54 17.09 7.04
CA ILE A 232 -3.57 18.13 6.79
C ILE A 232 -2.97 19.54 6.92
N ILE A 233 -2.14 19.77 7.94
CA ILE A 233 -1.44 21.05 8.15
C ILE A 233 -0.51 21.35 6.97
N PHE A 234 0.27 20.36 6.51
CA PHE A 234 1.15 20.51 5.36
C PHE A 234 0.38 20.84 4.07
N VAL A 235 -0.73 20.14 3.80
CA VAL A 235 -1.58 20.42 2.65
C VAL A 235 -2.18 21.83 2.73
N LYS A 236 -2.68 22.23 3.90
CA LYS A 236 -3.23 23.59 4.10
C LYS A 236 -2.17 24.66 3.90
N TYR A 237 -0.95 24.43 4.38
CA TYR A 237 0.16 25.34 4.20
C TYR A 237 0.57 25.45 2.72
N ALA A 238 0.72 24.32 2.03
CA ALA A 238 1.00 24.26 0.60
C ALA A 238 -0.03 25.06 -0.21
N TRP A 239 -1.33 24.83 0.05
CA TRP A 239 -2.40 25.57 -0.61
C TRP A 239 -2.32 27.07 -0.35
N SER A 240 -2.11 27.48 0.91
CA SER A 240 -2.01 28.90 1.29
C SER A 240 -0.85 29.58 0.57
N LYS A 241 0.30 28.91 0.46
CA LYS A 241 1.48 29.40 -0.26
C LYS A 241 1.18 29.58 -1.75
N ARG A 242 0.61 28.56 -2.39
CA ARG A 242 0.23 28.60 -3.81
C ARG A 242 -0.78 29.71 -4.13
N SER A 243 -1.75 29.92 -3.24
CA SER A 243 -2.73 31.02 -3.38
C SER A 243 -2.04 32.40 -3.37
N LYS A 244 -1.08 32.61 -2.47
CA LYS A 244 -0.30 33.87 -2.41
C LYS A 244 0.55 34.08 -3.66
N GLU A 245 1.22 33.03 -4.15
CA GLU A 245 2.03 33.09 -5.37
C GLU A 245 1.18 33.47 -6.59
N ASN A 246 -0.01 32.89 -6.73
CA ASN A 246 -0.94 33.20 -7.82
C ASN A 246 -1.42 34.67 -7.77
N VAL A 247 -1.67 35.22 -6.58
CA VAL A 247 -2.06 36.63 -6.41
C VAL A 247 -0.92 37.56 -6.84
N THR A 248 0.31 37.30 -6.40
CA THR A 248 1.49 38.10 -6.79
C THR A 248 1.85 37.99 -8.26
N ALA A 249 1.53 36.87 -8.93
CA ALA A 249 1.78 36.72 -10.38
C ALA A 249 0.74 37.46 -11.25
N SER A 250 -0.40 37.84 -10.67
CA SER A 250 -1.49 38.55 -11.35
C SER A 250 -1.48 40.07 -11.17
N THR A 251 -0.54 40.59 -10.36
CA THR A 251 -0.29 42.02 -10.09
C THR A 251 1.01 42.47 -10.72
#